data_AF-E1X2S6-F1
#
_entry.id   AF-E1X2S6-F1
#
_cell.length_a   1.000
_cell.length_b   1.000
_cell.length_c   1.000
_cell.angle_alpha   90.00
_cell.angle_beta   90.00
_cell.angle_gamma   90.00
#
_symmetry.space_group_name_H-M   'P 1'
#
loop_
_entity.id
_entity.type
_entity.pdbx_description
1 polymer ?
#
loop_
_entity_poly.entity_id
_entity_poly.type
_entity_poly.pdbx_seq_one_letter_code
_entity_poly.pdbx_strand_id
1 'polypeptide(L)'
;MFFVFKFFLYFSISFIILSFPLSDKTVFEHMNKFTKPYTANIYKSVKSNFNSGIKQGTHYGKELFSNTSSKSDQVKTKYSSVKKSMKQIENEIESHHDNFTVEEKELLKKVLKKAESY
;
A
#
# COMPACT_ATOMS: atom_id res chain seq x y z
N MET A 1 38.19 19.28 -5.27
CA MET A 1 37.68 18.55 -6.45
C MET A 1 38.77 17.71 -7.13
N PHE A 2 39.93 18.28 -7.47
CA PHE A 2 41.05 17.55 -8.09
C PHE A 2 41.56 16.34 -7.28
N PHE A 3 41.63 16.47 -5.95
CA PHE A 3 42.02 15.35 -5.06
C PHE A 3 41.07 14.16 -5.16
N VAL A 4 39.75 14.42 -5.17
CA VAL A 4 38.72 13.39 -5.25
C VAL A 4 38.80 12.66 -6.59
N PHE A 5 38.97 13.40 -7.69
CA PHE A 5 39.15 12.82 -9.01
C PHE A 5 40.42 11.95 -9.10
N LYS A 6 41.56 12.46 -8.59
CA LYS A 6 42.83 11.72 -8.54
C LYS A 6 42.71 10.44 -7.71
N PHE A 7 42.00 10.51 -6.58
CA PHE A 7 41.69 9.33 -5.75
C PHE A 7 40.86 8.29 -6.52
N PHE A 8 39.75 8.70 -7.15
CA PHE A 8 38.94 7.78 -7.95
C PHE A 8 39.73 7.17 -9.11
N LEU A 9 40.59 7.95 -9.77
CA LEU A 9 41.42 7.46 -10.85
C LEU A 9 42.41 6.38 -10.36
N TYR A 10 43.14 6.65 -9.27
CA TYR A 10 44.07 5.65 -8.71
C TYR A 10 43.36 4.43 -8.15
N PHE A 11 42.20 4.63 -7.51
CA PHE A 11 41.36 3.54 -7.03
C PHE A 11 40.92 2.64 -8.19
N SER A 12 40.42 3.23 -9.29
CA SER A 12 40.02 2.50 -10.49
C SER A 12 41.18 1.74 -11.12
N ILE A 13 42.35 2.37 -11.27
CA ILE A 13 43.55 1.71 -11.81
C ILE A 13 43.98 0.54 -10.93
N SER A 14 43.99 0.74 -9.60
CA SER A 14 44.32 -0.32 -8.64
C SER A 14 43.32 -1.48 -8.72
N PHE A 15 42.03 -1.18 -8.89
CA PHE A 15 40.97 -2.17 -9.04
C PHE A 15 41.13 -2.99 -10.33
N ILE A 16 41.51 -2.35 -11.44
CA ILE A 16 41.78 -3.03 -12.71
C ILE A 16 42.93 -4.04 -12.55
N ILE A 17 44.03 -3.64 -11.89
CA ILE A 17 45.16 -4.53 -11.62
C ILE A 17 44.74 -5.71 -10.75
N LEU A 18 43.93 -5.47 -9.72
CA LEU A 18 43.42 -6.52 -8.83
C LEU A 18 42.44 -7.48 -9.52
N SER A 19 41.76 -7.00 -10.56
CA SER A 19 40.79 -7.76 -11.35
C SER A 19 41.45 -8.55 -12.48
N PHE A 20 42.76 -8.39 -12.69
CA PHE A 20 43.47 -9.10 -13.74
C PHE A 20 43.45 -10.62 -13.45
N PRO A 21 43.08 -11.46 -14.43
CA PRO A 21 43.08 -12.91 -14.27
C PRO A 21 44.53 -13.41 -14.25
N LEU A 22 44.92 -14.11 -13.20
CA LEU A 22 46.19 -14.83 -13.11
C LEU A 22 45.87 -16.33 -13.09
N SER A 23 46.10 -17.01 -14.23
CA SER A 23 45.64 -18.38 -14.47
C SER A 23 44.12 -18.50 -14.37
N ASP A 24 43.58 -19.25 -13.39
CA ASP A 24 42.15 -19.56 -13.29
C ASP A 24 41.35 -18.56 -12.42
N LYS A 25 42.03 -17.64 -11.72
CA LYS A 25 41.41 -16.73 -10.75
C LYS A 25 42.03 -15.34 -10.79
N THR A 26 41.29 -14.33 -10.36
CA THR A 26 41.83 -12.96 -10.30
C THR A 26 42.86 -12.81 -9.17
N VAL A 27 43.72 -11.81 -9.26
CA VAL A 27 44.65 -11.44 -8.18
C VAL A 27 43.87 -11.17 -6.88
N PHE A 28 42.71 -10.53 -7.00
CA PHE A 28 41.79 -10.30 -5.90
C PHE A 28 41.37 -11.59 -5.19
N GLU A 29 41.00 -12.65 -5.92
CA GLU A 29 40.57 -13.91 -5.31
C GLU A 29 41.69 -14.61 -4.54
N HIS A 30 42.92 -14.53 -5.04
CA HIS A 30 44.09 -15.06 -4.34
C HIS A 30 44.34 -14.32 -3.02
N MET A 31 44.28 -12.99 -3.04
CA MET A 31 44.39 -12.16 -1.84
C MET A 31 43.23 -12.39 -0.87
N ASN A 32 42.02 -12.58 -1.39
CA ASN A 32 40.83 -12.86 -0.60
C ASN A 32 40.95 -14.20 0.13
N LYS A 33 41.53 -15.24 -0.48
CA LYS A 33 41.78 -16.53 0.20
C LYS A 33 42.66 -16.38 1.44
N PHE A 34 43.68 -15.53 1.36
CA PHE A 34 44.60 -15.27 2.48
C PHE A 34 43.97 -14.38 3.55
N THR A 35 43.21 -13.35 3.14
CA THR A 35 42.61 -12.37 4.07
C THR A 35 41.26 -12.83 4.63
N LYS A 36 40.64 -13.87 4.07
CA LYS A 36 39.34 -14.44 4.47
C LYS A 36 39.11 -14.57 5.98
N PRO A 37 40.04 -15.14 6.79
CA PRO A 37 39.79 -15.27 8.24
C PRO A 37 39.69 -13.92 8.95
N TYR A 38 40.45 -12.93 8.49
CA TYR A 38 40.43 -11.57 9.06
C TYR A 38 39.23 -10.77 8.57
N THR A 39 38.82 -10.98 7.32
CA THR A 39 37.71 -10.24 6.70
C THR A 39 36.34 -10.88 6.96
N ALA A 40 36.27 -12.14 7.42
CA ALA A 40 35.01 -12.85 7.65
C ALA A 40 34.05 -12.10 8.59
N ASN A 41 34.57 -11.56 9.69
CA ASN A 41 33.78 -10.78 10.64
C ASN A 41 33.31 -9.45 10.03
N ILE A 42 34.15 -8.81 9.22
CA ILE A 42 33.81 -7.56 8.52
C ILE A 42 32.69 -7.83 7.51
N TYR A 43 32.83 -8.85 6.67
CA TYR A 43 31.80 -9.26 5.72
C TYR A 43 30.48 -9.63 6.41
N LYS A 44 30.55 -10.35 7.54
CA LYS A 44 29.36 -10.70 8.32
C LYS A 44 28.65 -9.46 8.87
N SER A 45 29.40 -8.52 9.44
CA SER A 45 28.85 -7.27 9.97
C SER A 45 28.26 -6.39 8.88
N VAL A 46 28.97 -6.21 7.76
CA VAL A 46 28.48 -5.45 6.60
C VAL A 46 27.20 -6.06 6.04
N LYS A 47 27.18 -7.38 5.84
CA LYS A 47 26.00 -8.10 5.35
C LYS A 47 24.81 -7.98 6.32
N SER A 48 25.06 -8.11 7.62
CA SER A 48 24.05 -7.93 8.66
C SER A 48 23.47 -6.52 8.63
N ASN A 49 24.32 -5.50 8.62
CA ASN A 49 23.91 -4.09 8.62
C ASN A 49 23.16 -3.71 7.34
N PHE A 50 23.61 -4.21 6.18
CA PHE A 50 22.92 -3.99 4.91
C PHE A 50 21.52 -4.64 4.90
N ASN A 51 21.42 -5.89 5.35
CA ASN A 51 20.14 -6.58 5.43
C ASN A 51 19.18 -5.92 6.44
N SER A 52 19.71 -5.48 7.59
CA SER A 52 18.95 -4.70 8.58
C SER A 52 18.51 -3.35 8.01
N GLY A 53 19.39 -2.65 7.29
CA GLY A 53 19.09 -1.38 6.64
C GLY A 53 18.01 -1.49 5.57
N ILE A 54 18.06 -2.56 4.75
CA ILE A 54 16.98 -2.85 3.79
C ILE A 54 15.68 -3.12 4.53
N LYS A 55 15.68 -3.99 5.53
CA LYS A 55 14.46 -4.33 6.30
C LYS A 55 13.85 -3.11 7.01
N GLN A 56 14.70 -2.25 7.56
CA GLN A 56 14.26 -1.00 8.18
C GLN A 56 13.75 -0.02 7.12
N GLY A 57 14.46 0.13 6.00
CA GLY A 57 14.02 0.99 4.89
C GLY A 57 12.68 0.55 4.29
N THR A 58 12.47 -0.76 4.13
CA THR A 58 11.17 -1.29 3.68
C THR A 58 10.08 -1.11 4.73
N HIS A 59 10.40 -1.24 6.01
CA HIS A 59 9.46 -0.97 7.10
C HIS A 59 9.02 0.50 7.12
N TYR A 60 9.98 1.44 7.13
CA TYR A 60 9.68 2.87 7.10
C TYR A 60 8.96 3.28 5.81
N GLY A 61 9.36 2.74 4.67
CA GLY A 61 8.63 2.95 3.41
C GLY A 61 7.18 2.47 3.52
N LYS A 62 6.98 1.26 4.06
CA LYS A 62 5.63 0.73 4.28
C LYS A 62 4.83 1.59 5.25
N GLU A 63 5.40 2.06 6.36
CA GLU A 63 4.71 2.96 7.29
C GLU A 63 4.30 4.26 6.61
N LEU A 64 5.21 4.91 5.88
CA LEU A 64 4.95 6.17 5.19
C LEU A 64 3.88 6.04 4.08
N PHE A 65 3.86 4.92 3.35
CA PHE A 65 2.91 4.71 2.24
C PHE A 65 1.65 3.93 2.63
N SER A 66 1.62 3.25 3.78
CA SER A 66 0.45 2.50 4.27
C SER A 66 -0.72 3.40 4.67
N ASN A 67 -0.45 4.67 4.98
CA ASN A 67 -1.49 5.65 5.28
C ASN A 67 -2.00 6.40 4.01
N THR A 68 -1.38 6.13 2.86
CA THR A 68 -1.69 6.76 1.56
C THR A 68 -2.54 5.85 0.66
N SER A 69 -2.80 4.59 1.07
CA SER A 69 -3.81 3.81 0.36
C SER A 69 -5.17 4.46 0.60
N SER A 70 -5.76 5.01 -0.47
CA SER A 70 -7.15 5.44 -0.49
C SER A 70 -8.00 4.30 0.06
N LYS A 71 -8.48 4.43 1.30
CA LYS A 71 -9.66 3.68 1.74
C LYS A 71 -10.76 4.22 0.85
N SER A 72 -11.07 3.53 -0.24
CA SER A 72 -12.26 3.85 -1.00
C SER A 72 -13.41 3.69 -0.02
N ASP A 73 -14.04 4.82 0.31
CA ASP A 73 -15.21 4.83 1.16
C ASP A 73 -16.33 4.19 0.36
N GLN A 74 -16.41 2.86 0.44
CA GLN A 74 -17.51 2.10 -0.13
C GLN A 74 -18.70 2.29 0.77
N VAL A 75 -19.41 3.39 0.58
CA VAL A 75 -20.77 3.55 1.11
C VAL A 75 -21.59 2.38 0.58
N LYS A 76 -21.93 1.44 1.45
CA LYS A 76 -22.85 0.34 1.13
C LYS A 76 -24.23 0.95 0.89
N THR A 77 -24.51 1.35 -0.35
CA THR A 77 -25.78 1.92 -0.82
C THR A 77 -26.95 0.93 -0.82
N LYS A 78 -26.79 -0.27 -0.26
CA LYS A 78 -27.88 -1.28 -0.15
C LYS A 78 -28.98 -0.92 0.85
N TYR A 79 -28.88 0.20 1.57
CA TYR A 79 -29.86 0.61 2.57
C TYR A 79 -30.75 1.80 2.16
N SER A 80 -30.60 2.36 0.96
CA SER A 80 -31.55 3.37 0.48
C SER A 80 -32.76 2.69 -0.15
N SER A 81 -33.86 2.67 0.62
CA SER A 81 -35.25 2.43 0.22
C SER A 81 -35.46 1.53 -1.00
N VAL A 82 -35.88 0.30 -0.75
CA VAL A 82 -36.56 -0.52 -1.79
C VAL A 82 -37.65 0.36 -2.40
N LYS A 83 -37.57 0.61 -3.71
CA LYS A 83 -38.56 1.35 -4.49
C LYS A 83 -39.87 0.54 -4.51
N LYS A 84 -40.62 0.60 -3.41
CA LYS A 84 -41.87 -0.12 -3.23
C LYS A 84 -42.92 0.57 -4.09
N SER A 85 -43.66 -0.20 -4.89
CA SER A 85 -44.67 0.37 -5.78
C SER A 85 -45.78 1.02 -4.96
N MET A 86 -46.29 2.17 -5.40
CA MET A 86 -47.40 2.91 -4.77
C MET A 86 -48.61 2.00 -4.46
N LYS A 87 -48.89 1.01 -5.31
CA LYS A 87 -49.95 0.01 -5.10
C LYS A 87 -49.72 -0.88 -3.87
N GLN A 88 -48.47 -1.22 -3.57
CA GLN A 88 -48.12 -2.02 -2.40
C GLN A 88 -48.22 -1.19 -1.11
N ILE A 89 -47.87 0.09 -1.18
CA ILE A 89 -47.99 1.03 -0.06
C ILE A 89 -49.46 1.31 0.24
N GLU A 90 -50.29 1.52 -0.78
CA GLU A 90 -51.72 1.74 -0.60
C GLU A 90 -52.42 0.51 0.01
N ASN A 91 -52.08 -0.70 -0.45
CA ASN A 91 -52.60 -1.94 0.12
C ASN A 91 -52.17 -2.15 1.59
N GLU A 92 -50.98 -1.70 1.98
CA GLU A 92 -50.51 -1.80 3.38
C GLU A 92 -51.18 -0.76 4.30
N ILE A 93 -51.46 0.44 3.79
CA ILE A 93 -52.24 1.45 4.51
C ILE A 93 -53.70 0.98 4.69
N GLU A 94 -54.25 0.30 3.68
CA GLU A 94 -55.54 -0.39 3.80
C GLU A 94 -55.42 -1.54 4.83
N SER A 95 -54.44 -2.45 4.75
CA SER A 95 -54.37 -3.57 5.71
C SER A 95 -54.14 -3.18 7.18
N HIS A 96 -53.66 -1.96 7.46
CA HIS A 96 -53.44 -1.42 8.81
C HIS A 96 -54.47 -0.36 9.23
N HIS A 97 -55.73 -0.53 8.80
CA HIS A 97 -56.86 0.38 9.08
C HIS A 97 -57.05 0.79 10.55
N ASP A 98 -56.66 -0.04 11.52
CA ASP A 98 -56.88 0.23 12.95
C ASP A 98 -55.94 1.28 13.53
N ASN A 99 -54.86 1.62 12.82
CA ASN A 99 -53.80 2.51 13.31
C ASN A 99 -53.89 3.94 12.78
N PHE A 100 -54.85 4.24 11.90
CA PHE A 100 -54.98 5.55 11.27
C PHE A 100 -56.42 6.02 11.30
N THR A 101 -56.63 7.27 11.70
CA THR A 101 -57.91 7.93 11.51
C THR A 101 -58.16 8.20 10.03
N VAL A 102 -59.44 8.39 9.65
CA VAL A 102 -59.83 8.64 8.25
C VAL A 102 -59.10 9.88 7.69
N GLU A 103 -58.93 10.91 8.52
CA GLU A 103 -58.25 12.15 8.16
C GLU A 103 -56.74 11.95 7.94
N GLU A 104 -56.08 11.19 8.83
CA GLU A 104 -54.64 10.88 8.70
C GLU A 104 -54.36 10.04 7.46
N LYS A 105 -55.26 9.10 7.13
CA LYS A 105 -55.16 8.28 5.93
C LYS A 105 -55.23 9.12 4.65
N GLU A 106 -56.16 10.07 4.59
CA GLU A 106 -56.29 10.98 3.44
C GLU A 106 -55.07 11.89 3.28
N LEU A 107 -54.57 12.43 4.39
CA LEU A 107 -53.38 13.27 4.40
C LEU A 107 -52.14 12.49 3.93
N LEU A 108 -51.97 11.26 4.41
CA LEU A 108 -50.87 10.38 4.00
C LEU A 108 -50.96 10.03 2.50
N LYS A 109 -52.15 9.68 1.99
CA LYS A 109 -52.36 9.43 0.56
C LYS A 109 -52.03 10.67 -0.29
N LYS A 110 -52.34 11.88 0.20
CA LYS A 110 -52.04 13.14 -0.50
C LYS A 110 -50.55 13.47 -0.52
N VAL A 111 -49.83 13.23 0.59
CA VAL A 111 -48.37 13.42 0.67
C VAL A 111 -47.65 12.45 -0.27
N LEU A 112 -48.06 11.18 -0.29
CA LEU A 112 -47.47 10.16 -1.15
C LEU A 112 -47.67 10.47 -2.64
N LYS A 113 -48.88 10.89 -3.06
CA LYS A 113 -49.14 11.31 -4.44
C LYS A 113 -48.31 12.53 -4.86
N LYS A 114 -48.10 13.48 -3.94
CA LYS A 114 -47.26 14.66 -4.20
C LYS A 114 -45.80 14.28 -4.37
N ALA A 115 -45.28 13.31 -3.61
CA ALA A 115 -43.91 12.83 -3.70
C ALA A 115 -43.62 12.06 -5.00
N GLU A 116 -44.63 11.48 -5.65
CA GLU A 116 -44.49 10.76 -6.93
C GLU A 116 -44.54 11.69 -8.16
N SER A 117 -45.05 12.91 -8.00
CA SER A 117 -45.14 13.92 -9.07
C SER A 117 -43.85 14.75 -9.27
N TYR A 118 -42.82 14.53 -8.47
CA TYR A 118 -41.48 15.12 -8.60
C TYR A 118 -40.48 14.07 -9.10
#